data_AF-A0A2P7TAD5-F1
#
_entry.id   AF-A0A2P7TAD5-F1
#
_cell.length_a   1.000
_cell.length_b   1.000
_cell.length_c   1.000
_cell.angle_alpha   90.00
_cell.angle_beta   90.00
_cell.angle_gamma   90.00
#
_symmetry.space_group_name_H-M   'P 1'
#
loop_
_entity.id
_entity.type
_entity.pdbx_description
1 polymer ?
#
loop_
_entity_poly.entity_id
_entity_poly.type
_entity_poly.pdbx_seq_one_letter_code
_entity_poly.pdbx_strand_id
1 'polypeptide(L)'
;MTDQELAETLAGEGVIISNVVFDCPDASTAFGCEASGASYGYFECLDCNLGLGAGVLLTSGCIDNAIGPNDIGSASTGLAAPGDPDLDMIPGVLGTNDACALYLDVEVAADTLKFNYVFGSEEYLEFVGSFNDVFAFYISGPNPAGGNYNMQNIAIIPGTSTYVSINNVNDTSNPGYYV
;
A
#
# COMPACT_ATOMS: atom_id res chain seq x y z
N MET A 1 17.58 -9.18 5.10
CA MET A 1 16.54 -8.80 6.06
C MET A 1 15.42 -9.82 5.91
N THR A 2 14.92 -10.35 7.00
CA THR A 2 13.73 -11.22 7.02
C THR A 2 12.47 -10.38 6.94
N ASP A 3 11.33 -10.99 6.60
CA ASP A 3 10.02 -10.34 6.60
C ASP A 3 9.71 -9.69 7.95
N GLN A 4 10.01 -10.39 9.06
CA GLN A 4 9.85 -9.88 10.41
C GLN A 4 10.72 -8.63 10.63
N GLU A 5 12.00 -8.67 10.28
CA GLU A 5 12.90 -7.50 10.41
C GLU A 5 12.44 -6.33 9.52
N LEU A 6 11.88 -6.60 8.34
CA LEU A 6 11.32 -5.58 7.44
C LEU A 6 10.11 -4.91 8.07
N ALA A 7 9.14 -5.68 8.57
CA ALA A 7 7.95 -5.12 9.21
C ALA A 7 8.29 -4.38 10.50
N GLU A 8 9.29 -4.83 11.27
CA GLU A 8 9.78 -4.14 12.46
C GLU A 8 10.33 -2.73 12.16
N THR A 9 10.71 -2.42 10.91
CA THR A 9 11.06 -1.04 10.52
C THR A 9 9.89 -0.06 10.62
N LEU A 10 8.65 -0.56 10.62
CA LEU A 10 7.43 0.23 10.82
C LEU A 10 7.17 0.54 12.30
N ALA A 11 7.80 -0.18 13.22
CA ALA A 11 7.54 -0.05 14.65
C ALA A 11 8.14 1.23 15.23
N GLY A 12 7.30 2.06 15.84
CA GLY A 12 7.72 3.15 16.71
C GLY A 12 8.03 2.68 18.13
N GLU A 13 8.43 3.62 19.00
CA GLU A 13 8.61 3.33 20.42
C GLU A 13 7.33 2.74 21.03
N GLY A 14 7.46 1.60 21.73
CA GLY A 14 6.33 0.94 22.40
C GLY A 14 5.38 0.16 21.47
N VAL A 15 5.74 -0.01 20.20
CA VAL A 15 5.05 -0.88 19.23
C VAL A 15 5.79 -2.22 19.15
N ILE A 16 5.06 -3.32 19.29
CA ILE A 16 5.57 -4.67 19.05
C ILE A 16 4.83 -5.24 17.85
N ILE A 17 5.59 -5.72 16.86
CA ILE A 17 5.08 -6.34 15.65
C ILE A 17 5.35 -7.84 15.70
N SER A 18 4.37 -8.66 15.36
CA SER A 18 4.52 -10.12 15.30
C SER A 18 3.65 -10.75 14.22
N ASN A 19 3.81 -12.05 13.99
CA ASN A 19 3.03 -12.83 13.00
C ASN A 19 3.02 -12.21 11.60
N VAL A 20 4.18 -11.68 11.19
CA VAL A 20 4.34 -10.99 9.91
C VAL A 20 4.25 -11.96 8.75
N VAL A 21 3.40 -11.64 7.77
CA VAL A 21 3.25 -12.37 6.51
C VAL A 21 3.14 -11.36 5.37
N PHE A 22 4.05 -11.45 4.40
CA PHE A 22 3.86 -10.83 3.09
C PHE A 22 3.20 -11.84 2.16
N ASP A 23 1.98 -11.54 1.73
CA ASP A 23 1.29 -12.28 0.67
C ASP A 23 1.31 -11.43 -0.58
N CYS A 24 2.36 -11.62 -1.39
CA CYS A 24 2.63 -10.81 -2.56
C CYS A 24 3.07 -11.71 -3.72
N PRO A 25 2.82 -11.30 -4.97
CA PRO A 25 3.25 -12.06 -6.12
C PRO A 25 4.79 -12.14 -6.16
N ASP A 26 5.31 -13.25 -6.67
CA ASP A 26 6.73 -13.42 -6.94
C ASP A 26 7.09 -12.75 -8.27
N ALA A 27 7.79 -11.62 -8.22
CA ALA A 27 8.24 -10.87 -9.38
C ALA A 27 9.62 -11.36 -9.90
N SER A 28 10.23 -12.41 -9.32
CA SER A 28 11.60 -12.86 -9.65
C SER A 28 11.77 -13.49 -11.00
N THR A 29 10.65 -13.88 -11.60
CA THR A 29 10.61 -14.39 -12.96
C THR A 29 10.14 -13.35 -13.96
N ALA A 30 9.77 -12.15 -13.50
CA ALA A 30 9.29 -11.09 -14.36
C ALA A 30 10.46 -10.42 -15.11
N PHE A 31 10.27 -10.21 -16.42
CA PHE A 31 11.27 -9.57 -17.26
C PHE A 31 11.49 -8.12 -16.82
N GLY A 32 12.74 -7.74 -16.56
CA GLY A 32 13.09 -6.38 -16.13
C GLY A 32 13.01 -6.11 -14.62
N CYS A 33 12.75 -7.13 -13.80
CA CYS A 33 12.83 -7.04 -12.34
C CYS A 33 14.21 -7.51 -11.86
N GLU A 34 15.16 -6.59 -11.75
CA GLU A 34 16.59 -6.86 -11.52
C GLU A 34 16.95 -6.87 -10.02
N ALA A 35 16.25 -6.10 -9.16
CA ALA A 35 16.41 -6.16 -7.71
C ALA A 35 15.53 -7.26 -7.12
N SER A 36 16.09 -8.47 -7.14
CA SER A 36 15.64 -9.63 -6.37
C SER A 36 14.25 -10.20 -6.68
N GLY A 37 13.49 -9.60 -7.60
CA GLY A 37 12.22 -10.19 -8.00
C GLY A 37 11.09 -10.05 -6.99
N ALA A 38 11.11 -9.01 -6.18
CA ALA A 38 10.11 -8.84 -5.14
C ALA A 38 9.04 -7.83 -5.56
N SER A 39 7.81 -8.07 -5.09
CA SER A 39 6.72 -7.09 -5.13
C SER A 39 6.64 -6.27 -3.84
N TYR A 40 7.61 -6.43 -2.94
CA TYR A 40 7.74 -5.65 -1.71
C TYR A 40 9.20 -5.51 -1.29
N GLY A 41 9.48 -4.51 -0.46
CA GLY A 41 10.82 -4.30 0.07
C GLY A 41 10.92 -3.11 1.01
N TYR A 42 12.14 -2.75 1.36
CA TYR A 42 12.44 -1.53 2.10
C TYR A 42 12.91 -0.45 1.13
N PHE A 43 12.41 0.77 1.32
CA PHE A 43 12.91 1.93 0.59
C PHE A 43 13.54 2.93 1.56
N GLU A 44 14.57 3.61 1.08
CA GLU A 44 15.07 4.86 1.66
C GLU A 44 15.11 5.90 0.57
N CYS A 45 14.68 7.10 0.91
CA CYS A 45 14.57 8.18 -0.03
C CYS A 45 14.90 9.51 0.65
N LEU A 46 16.13 9.99 0.39
CA LEU A 46 16.64 11.22 0.99
C LEU A 46 16.09 12.48 0.32
N ASP A 47 15.80 12.41 -0.99
CA ASP A 47 15.44 13.56 -1.84
C ASP A 47 14.22 13.30 -2.74
N CYS A 48 13.17 12.60 -2.26
CA CYS A 48 11.89 12.52 -2.99
C CYS A 48 10.79 13.36 -2.34
N ASN A 49 9.77 13.64 -3.17
CA ASN A 49 8.55 14.36 -2.82
C ASN A 49 7.47 13.47 -2.16
N LEU A 50 7.80 12.25 -1.72
CA LEU A 50 6.82 11.34 -1.10
C LEU A 50 6.37 11.80 0.30
N GLY A 51 7.13 12.68 0.96
CA GLY A 51 6.88 13.03 2.36
C GLY A 51 7.21 11.92 3.36
N LEU A 52 7.76 10.79 2.87
CA LEU A 52 8.31 9.69 3.64
C LEU A 52 9.79 9.50 3.26
N GLY A 53 10.67 9.50 4.27
CA GLY A 53 12.12 9.33 4.05
C GLY A 53 12.57 7.87 3.96
N ALA A 54 11.76 6.94 4.48
CA ALA A 54 12.00 5.50 4.42
C ALA A 54 10.73 4.74 4.81
N GLY A 55 10.68 3.45 4.51
CA GLY A 55 9.61 2.56 4.96
C GLY A 55 9.53 1.25 4.19
N VAL A 56 8.41 0.55 4.36
CA VAL A 56 8.08 -0.64 3.59
C VAL A 56 7.33 -0.22 2.33
N LEU A 57 7.76 -0.73 1.17
CA LEU A 57 7.11 -0.59 -0.12
C LEU A 57 6.38 -1.89 -0.46
N LEU A 58 5.12 -1.78 -0.88
CA LEU A 58 4.34 -2.83 -1.52
C LEU A 58 3.96 -2.36 -2.93
N THR A 59 3.98 -3.23 -3.91
CA THR A 59 3.60 -2.92 -5.30
C THR A 59 2.81 -4.08 -5.91
N SER A 60 1.98 -3.77 -6.91
CA SER A 60 1.32 -4.77 -7.75
C SER A 60 2.19 -5.22 -8.94
N GLY A 61 3.50 -4.98 -8.86
CA GLY A 61 4.45 -5.27 -9.92
C GLY A 61 5.86 -5.42 -9.34
N CYS A 62 6.88 -4.96 -10.07
CA CYS A 62 8.25 -4.99 -9.57
C CYS A 62 8.58 -3.76 -8.73
N ILE A 63 9.27 -3.94 -7.60
CA ILE A 63 9.74 -2.81 -6.76
C ILE A 63 10.71 -1.88 -7.48
N ASP A 64 11.44 -2.36 -8.50
CA ASP A 64 12.38 -1.55 -9.29
C ASP A 64 11.70 -0.40 -10.02
N ASN A 65 10.42 -0.55 -10.35
CA ASN A 65 9.66 0.48 -11.05
C ASN A 65 9.39 1.70 -10.15
N ALA A 66 9.51 1.56 -8.83
CA ALA A 66 9.40 2.69 -7.90
C ALA A 66 10.67 3.54 -7.83
N ILE A 67 11.80 3.07 -8.41
CA ILE A 67 13.05 3.83 -8.43
C ILE A 67 12.91 4.99 -9.40
N GLY A 68 12.95 6.21 -8.85
CA GLY A 68 12.83 7.43 -9.65
C GLY A 68 14.05 7.75 -10.54
N PRO A 69 13.90 8.75 -11.42
CA PRO A 69 12.67 9.53 -11.63
C PRO A 69 11.61 8.72 -12.40
N ASN A 70 10.32 8.99 -12.14
CA ASN A 70 9.24 8.46 -12.97
C ASN A 70 9.09 9.34 -14.22
N ASP A 71 9.93 9.10 -15.22
CA ASP A 71 9.96 9.82 -16.50
C ASP A 71 9.49 8.97 -17.69
N ILE A 72 9.04 7.74 -17.44
CA ILE A 72 8.55 6.78 -18.42
C ILE A 72 7.14 6.38 -18.00
N GLY A 73 6.14 6.73 -18.82
CA GLY A 73 4.78 6.26 -18.59
C GLY A 73 4.67 4.74 -18.71
N SER A 74 3.79 4.13 -17.92
CA SER A 74 3.55 2.69 -17.92
C SER A 74 4.81 1.86 -17.64
N ALA A 75 5.63 2.27 -16.67
CA ALA A 75 6.79 1.49 -16.22
C ALA A 75 6.38 0.17 -15.52
N SER A 76 5.09 -0.14 -15.45
CA SER A 76 4.50 -1.30 -14.78
C SER A 76 5.01 -2.66 -15.28
N THR A 77 5.00 -3.63 -14.37
CA THR A 77 5.35 -5.03 -14.62
C THR A 77 4.16 -5.90 -14.23
N GLY A 78 3.44 -6.44 -15.21
CA GLY A 78 2.36 -7.38 -14.95
C GLY A 78 2.90 -8.76 -14.55
N LEU A 79 2.37 -9.32 -13.46
CA LEU A 79 2.85 -10.58 -12.87
C LEU A 79 1.91 -11.77 -13.15
N ALA A 80 0.72 -11.49 -13.68
CA ALA A 80 -0.33 -12.48 -13.96
C ALA A 80 -0.73 -13.29 -12.71
N ALA A 81 -0.63 -12.66 -11.55
CA ALA A 81 -1.07 -13.15 -10.26
C ALA A 81 -2.50 -12.67 -9.97
N PRO A 82 -3.25 -13.39 -9.11
CA PRO A 82 -4.60 -12.99 -8.74
C PRO A 82 -4.62 -11.64 -8.01
N GLY A 83 -5.79 -10.98 -8.04
CA GLY A 83 -6.10 -9.86 -7.17
C GLY A 83 -6.49 -10.29 -5.75
N ASP A 84 -7.03 -9.33 -5.01
CA ASP A 84 -7.49 -9.49 -3.64
C ASP A 84 -9.03 -9.36 -3.56
N PRO A 85 -9.74 -10.42 -3.12
CA PRO A 85 -11.21 -10.39 -3.01
C PRO A 85 -11.77 -9.34 -2.06
N ASP A 86 -11.05 -8.93 -1.01
CA ASP A 86 -11.50 -7.89 -0.09
C ASP A 86 -11.38 -6.50 -0.73
N LEU A 87 -10.35 -6.27 -1.55
CA LEU A 87 -10.24 -5.05 -2.37
C LEU A 87 -11.32 -4.98 -3.45
N ASP A 88 -11.69 -6.12 -4.05
CA ASP A 88 -12.75 -6.20 -5.06
C ASP A 88 -14.14 -5.80 -4.52
N MET A 89 -14.32 -5.84 -3.20
CA MET A 89 -15.55 -5.39 -2.54
C MET A 89 -15.64 -3.86 -2.38
N ILE A 90 -14.57 -3.12 -2.67
CA ILE A 90 -14.57 -1.65 -2.59
C ILE A 90 -15.39 -1.08 -3.75
N PRO A 91 -16.36 -0.17 -3.50
CA PRO A 91 -17.19 0.41 -4.54
C PRO A 91 -16.39 1.06 -5.66
N GLY A 92 -16.67 0.66 -6.90
CA GLY A 92 -16.00 1.16 -8.10
C GLY A 92 -14.75 0.39 -8.50
N VAL A 93 -14.36 -0.65 -7.76
CA VAL A 93 -13.34 -1.62 -8.18
C VAL A 93 -14.01 -2.68 -9.05
N LEU A 94 -13.39 -3.03 -10.18
CA LEU A 94 -13.91 -4.00 -11.16
C LEU A 94 -13.01 -5.23 -11.28
N GLY A 95 -12.48 -5.68 -10.14
CA GLY A 95 -11.44 -6.69 -10.05
C GLY A 95 -10.06 -6.07 -9.93
N THR A 96 -9.24 -6.67 -9.08
CA THR A 96 -7.83 -6.35 -8.88
C THR A 96 -6.95 -7.45 -9.49
N ASN A 97 -5.68 -7.14 -9.73
CA ASN A 97 -4.67 -8.08 -10.20
C ASN A 97 -3.37 -7.85 -9.44
N ASP A 98 -2.52 -8.87 -9.40
CA ASP A 98 -1.17 -8.78 -8.83
C ASP A 98 -1.17 -8.20 -7.40
N ALA A 99 -2.17 -8.57 -6.58
CA ALA A 99 -2.35 -7.94 -5.27
C ALA A 99 -1.25 -8.34 -4.29
N CYS A 100 -0.73 -7.36 -3.55
CA CYS A 100 0.32 -7.53 -2.54
C CYS A 100 -0.15 -6.98 -1.20
N ALA A 101 -0.09 -7.81 -0.17
CA ALA A 101 -0.58 -7.51 1.17
C ALA A 101 0.48 -7.82 2.25
N LEU A 102 0.53 -6.96 3.27
CA LEU A 102 1.28 -7.18 4.51
C LEU A 102 0.29 -7.42 5.65
N TYR A 103 0.35 -8.60 6.24
CA TYR A 103 -0.37 -8.97 7.45
C TYR A 103 0.59 -8.96 8.64
N LEU A 104 0.16 -8.36 9.74
CA LEU A 104 0.92 -8.34 10.99
C LEU A 104 -0.01 -8.11 12.18
N ASP A 105 0.41 -8.60 13.34
CA ASP A 105 -0.19 -8.27 14.62
C ASP A 105 0.57 -7.13 15.27
N VAL A 106 -0.17 -6.18 15.86
CA VAL A 106 0.41 -5.04 16.58
C VAL A 106 -0.05 -5.04 18.02
N GLU A 107 0.90 -5.03 18.95
CA GLU A 107 0.67 -4.67 20.34
C GLU A 107 1.25 -3.29 20.61
N VAL A 108 0.49 -2.43 21.29
CA VAL A 108 0.90 -1.07 21.63
C VAL A 108 0.64 -0.76 23.09
N ALA A 109 1.66 -0.22 23.76
CA ALA A 109 1.55 0.32 25.12
C ALA A 109 1.17 1.81 25.11
N ALA A 110 0.30 2.22 24.20
CA ALA A 110 -0.15 3.61 24.01
C ALA A 110 -1.66 3.66 23.75
N ASP A 111 -2.27 4.82 23.96
CA ASP A 111 -3.68 5.08 23.67
C ASP A 111 -3.95 5.42 22.19
N THR A 112 -2.89 5.66 21.41
CA THR A 112 -2.95 6.06 20.01
C THR A 112 -1.89 5.33 19.20
N LEU A 113 -2.32 4.73 18.08
CA LEU A 113 -1.46 4.18 17.04
C LEU A 113 -1.67 4.99 15.75
N LYS A 114 -0.59 5.32 15.05
CA LYS A 114 -0.62 6.10 13.80
C LYS A 114 0.16 5.37 12.73
N PHE A 115 -0.36 5.40 11.51
CA PHE A 115 0.31 4.89 10.32
C PHE A 115 0.37 6.02 9.30
N ASN A 116 1.56 6.29 8.78
CA ASN A 116 1.73 7.13 7.61
C ASN A 116 1.88 6.22 6.40
N TYR A 117 1.21 6.56 5.31
CA TYR A 117 1.33 5.85 4.04
C TYR A 117 1.32 6.85 2.89
N VAL A 118 1.83 6.42 1.75
CA VAL A 118 1.67 7.08 0.47
C VAL A 118 1.09 6.06 -0.48
N PHE A 119 0.04 6.46 -1.20
CA PHE A 119 -0.53 5.65 -2.27
C PHE A 119 -0.05 6.22 -3.61
N GLY A 120 0.48 5.37 -4.47
CA GLY A 120 0.93 5.71 -5.81
C GLY A 120 0.35 4.75 -6.83
N SER A 121 0.33 5.17 -8.09
CA SER A 121 -0.10 4.34 -9.21
C SER A 121 0.54 4.85 -10.49
N GLU A 122 0.95 3.93 -11.35
CA GLU A 122 1.40 4.19 -12.72
C GLU A 122 0.25 4.64 -13.64
N GLU A 123 -1.00 4.53 -13.17
CA GLU A 123 -2.21 4.93 -13.89
C GLU A 123 -2.48 6.44 -13.76
N TYR A 124 -1.78 7.14 -12.86
CA TYR A 124 -1.89 8.59 -12.74
C TYR A 124 -1.17 9.32 -13.89
N LEU A 125 -1.76 10.34 -14.52
CA LEU A 125 -3.18 10.73 -14.53
C LEU A 125 -3.93 10.14 -15.74
N GLU A 126 -3.27 9.30 -16.54
CA GLU A 126 -3.72 8.88 -17.86
C GLU A 126 -5.02 8.06 -17.84
N PHE A 127 -5.29 7.39 -16.72
CA PHE A 127 -6.33 6.38 -16.64
C PHE A 127 -7.35 6.60 -15.51
N VAL A 128 -7.29 7.76 -14.85
CA VAL A 128 -8.31 8.19 -13.89
C VAL A 128 -9.70 8.13 -14.56
N GLY A 129 -10.61 7.38 -13.95
CA GLY A 129 -11.98 7.15 -14.42
C GLY A 129 -12.16 5.94 -15.35
N SER A 130 -11.06 5.30 -15.80
CA SER A 130 -11.09 4.12 -16.67
C SER A 130 -10.62 2.85 -15.95
N PHE A 131 -9.60 2.97 -15.11
CA PHE A 131 -9.18 1.96 -14.15
C PHE A 131 -9.26 2.55 -12.74
N ASN A 132 -9.12 1.72 -11.71
CA ASN A 132 -9.31 2.16 -10.34
C ASN A 132 -8.41 1.42 -9.35
N ASP A 133 -7.11 1.66 -9.46
CA ASP A 133 -6.15 1.19 -8.45
C ASP A 133 -6.55 1.71 -7.07
N VAL A 134 -6.48 0.82 -6.09
CA VAL A 134 -7.05 1.01 -4.76
C VAL A 134 -6.06 0.60 -3.69
N PHE A 135 -6.12 1.28 -2.55
CA PHE A 135 -5.41 0.89 -1.35
C PHE A 135 -6.39 0.73 -0.19
N ALA A 136 -6.21 -0.32 0.60
CA ALA A 136 -6.94 -0.53 1.84
C ALA A 136 -5.96 -0.79 2.98
N PHE A 137 -6.34 -0.30 4.16
CA PHE A 137 -5.67 -0.63 5.40
C PHE A 137 -6.73 -1.20 6.33
N TYR A 138 -6.81 -2.52 6.41
CA TYR A 138 -7.77 -3.20 7.27
C TYR A 138 -7.23 -3.35 8.69
N ILE A 139 -8.08 -3.08 9.69
CA ILE A 139 -7.80 -3.37 11.09
C ILE A 139 -8.88 -4.28 11.68
N SER A 140 -8.43 -5.17 12.57
CA SER A 140 -9.27 -6.04 13.38
C SER A 140 -8.74 -6.07 14.81
N GLY A 141 -9.62 -6.29 15.79
CA GLY A 141 -9.23 -6.33 17.21
C GLY A 141 -9.93 -5.28 18.08
N PRO A 142 -9.47 -5.04 19.31
CA PRO A 142 -10.16 -4.15 20.26
C PRO A 142 -10.32 -2.72 19.74
N ASN A 143 -11.53 -2.18 19.81
CA ASN A 143 -11.79 -0.77 19.52
C ASN A 143 -11.75 0.04 20.83
N PRO A 144 -10.91 1.08 20.95
CA PRO A 144 -10.87 1.95 22.13
C PRO A 144 -12.21 2.62 22.47
N ALA A 145 -13.10 2.81 21.49
CA ALA A 145 -14.44 3.32 21.67
C ALA A 145 -15.47 2.26 22.15
N GLY A 146 -15.05 1.00 22.29
CA GLY A 146 -15.86 -0.15 22.70
C GLY A 146 -16.14 -1.13 21.54
N GLY A 147 -16.24 -2.42 21.88
CA GLY A 147 -16.42 -3.50 20.91
C GLY A 147 -15.11 -3.89 20.21
N ASN A 148 -15.22 -4.42 18.99
CA ASN A 148 -14.08 -4.81 18.16
C ASN A 148 -14.21 -4.22 16.74
N TYR A 149 -13.08 -3.85 16.16
CA TYR A 149 -12.93 -3.74 14.71
C TYR A 149 -13.01 -5.14 14.09
N ASN A 150 -13.65 -5.24 12.93
CA ASN A 150 -13.75 -6.47 12.16
C ASN A 150 -13.52 -6.13 10.68
N MET A 151 -12.30 -6.36 10.21
CA MET A 151 -11.83 -6.01 8.85
C MET A 151 -12.30 -4.60 8.46
N GLN A 152 -12.08 -3.62 9.33
CA GLN A 152 -12.45 -2.24 9.05
C GLN A 152 -11.35 -1.57 8.23
N ASN A 153 -11.66 -1.12 7.02
CA ASN A 153 -10.74 -0.27 6.26
C ASN A 153 -10.66 1.13 6.88
N ILE A 154 -9.46 1.54 7.29
CA ILE A 154 -9.16 2.88 7.83
C ILE A 154 -8.43 3.78 6.82
N ALA A 155 -8.10 3.28 5.63
CA ALA A 155 -7.60 4.09 4.52
C ALA A 155 -8.78 4.80 3.81
N ILE A 156 -9.24 5.88 4.42
CA ILE A 156 -10.33 6.73 3.93
C ILE A 156 -9.87 8.18 3.83
N ILE A 157 -10.47 8.95 2.92
CA ILE A 157 -10.22 10.38 2.83
C ILE A 157 -10.67 11.05 4.13
N PRO A 158 -9.81 11.83 4.81
CA PRO A 158 -10.12 12.38 6.13
C PRO A 158 -11.45 13.13 6.18
N GLY A 159 -12.29 12.78 7.17
CA GLY A 159 -13.61 13.38 7.36
C GLY A 159 -14.71 12.84 6.45
N THR A 160 -14.46 11.77 5.69
CA THR A 160 -15.42 11.17 4.76
C THR A 160 -15.57 9.66 4.98
N SER A 161 -16.38 9.00 4.16
CA SER A 161 -16.42 7.52 4.03
C SER A 161 -15.86 7.04 2.68
N THR A 162 -15.12 7.91 1.98
CA THR A 162 -14.58 7.63 0.65
C THR A 162 -13.25 6.91 0.78
N TYR A 163 -13.11 5.76 0.11
CA TYR A 163 -11.88 4.96 0.11
C TYR A 163 -10.78 5.58 -0.77
N VAL A 164 -9.53 5.25 -0.47
CA VAL A 164 -8.36 5.69 -1.25
C VAL A 164 -8.28 4.90 -2.55
N SER A 165 -8.39 5.60 -3.67
CA SER A 165 -8.19 5.05 -5.02
C SER A 165 -7.86 6.17 -6.00
N ILE A 166 -7.36 5.85 -7.19
CA ILE A 166 -6.99 6.86 -8.20
C ILE A 166 -8.19 7.69 -8.67
N ASN A 167 -9.41 7.13 -8.63
CA ASN A 167 -10.63 7.86 -8.96
C ASN A 167 -11.04 8.85 -7.88
N ASN A 168 -10.63 8.59 -6.64
CA ASN A 168 -11.01 9.40 -5.48
C ASN A 168 -9.94 10.41 -5.07
N VAL A 169 -8.66 10.18 -5.37
CA VAL A 169 -7.55 11.13 -5.11
C VAL A 169 -6.83 11.41 -6.41
N ASN A 170 -6.97 12.60 -6.97
CA ASN A 170 -6.30 13.04 -8.20
C ASN A 170 -6.33 14.56 -8.30
N ASP A 171 -5.94 15.11 -9.45
CA ASP A 171 -5.89 16.55 -9.71
C ASP A 171 -7.26 17.25 -9.68
N THR A 172 -8.37 16.49 -9.79
CA THR A 172 -9.74 17.02 -9.75
C THR A 172 -10.53 16.61 -8.51
N SER A 173 -10.34 15.39 -8.01
CA SER A 173 -11.02 14.81 -6.85
C SER A 173 -10.07 14.74 -5.66
N ASN A 174 -10.44 15.40 -4.56
CA ASN A 174 -9.61 15.50 -3.36
C ASN A 174 -8.14 15.97 -3.62
N PRO A 175 -7.92 17.03 -4.43
CA PRO A 175 -6.59 17.43 -4.90
C PRO A 175 -5.64 17.89 -3.78
N GLY A 176 -6.16 18.19 -2.58
CA GLY A 176 -5.32 18.49 -1.42
C GLY A 176 -4.54 17.29 -0.86
N TYR A 177 -4.87 16.07 -1.30
CA TYR A 177 -4.16 14.84 -0.95
C TYR A 177 -3.40 14.23 -2.15
N TYR A 178 -3.41 14.91 -3.30
CA TYR A 178 -2.64 14.56 -4.49
C TYR A 178 -1.37 15.43 -4.53
N VAL A 179 -0.22 14.81 -4.79
CA VAL A 179 1.12 15.44 -4.73
C VAL A 179 1.78 15.37 -6.09
#